data_AF-A0A537AI19-F1
#
_entry.id   AF-A0A537AI19-F1
#
_cell.length_a   1.000
_cell.length_b   1.000
_cell.length_c   1.000
_cell.angle_alpha   90.00
_cell.angle_beta   90.00
_cell.angle_gamma   90.00
#
_symmetry.space_group_name_H-M   'P 1'
#
loop_
_entity.id
_entity.type
_entity.pdbx_description
1 polymer ?
#
loop_
_entity_poly.entity_id
_entity_poly.type
_entity_poly.pdbx_seq_one_letter_code
_entity_poly.pdbx_strand_id
1 'polypeptide(L)' 'MEAGDWHAAHEIVQRDEDSPLACWAHGIVHIMEGDLPNARYWYAQAKRAFPSKPTAAGEIRALKTELST' A
#
# COMPACT_ATOMS: atom_id res chain seq x y z
N MET A 1 2.20 -17.13 9.20
CA MET A 1 1.28 -16.13 9.79
C MET A 1 2.04 -14.82 9.89
N GLU A 2 1.89 -13.96 8.89
CA GLU A 2 2.57 -12.65 8.80
C GLU A 2 1.67 -11.55 9.38
N ALA A 3 1.09 -11.77 10.58
CA ALA A 3 0.16 -10.82 11.19
C ALA A 3 0.87 -9.61 11.83
N GLY A 4 2.18 -9.74 12.13
CA GLY A 4 2.96 -8.71 12.82
C GLY A 4 3.35 -7.51 11.95
N ASP A 5 3.54 -7.71 10.63
CA ASP A 5 3.95 -6.63 9.72
C ASP A 5 2.80 -5.65 9.42
N TRP A 6 1.55 -6.14 9.44
CA TRP A 6 0.38 -5.34 9.08
C TRP A 6 0.04 -4.25 10.10
N HIS A 7 0.24 -4.51 11.40
CA HIS A 7 -0.09 -3.54 12.43
C HIS A 7 0.84 -2.32 12.39
N ALA A 8 2.14 -2.57 12.20
CA ALA A 8 3.13 -1.51 12.05
C ALA A 8 2.91 -0.71 10.75
N ALA A 9 2.56 -1.38 9.65
CA ALA A 9 2.19 -0.69 8.41
C ALA A 9 0.93 0.19 8.61
N HIS A 10 -0.05 -0.28 9.37
CA HIS A 10 -1.27 0.46 9.66
C HIS A 10 -1.02 1.70 10.55
N GLU A 11 -0.14 1.60 11.56
CA GLU A 11 0.26 2.74 12.40
C GLU A 11 1.10 3.78 11.65
N ILE A 12 1.93 3.35 10.68
CA ILE A 12 2.69 4.27 9.81
C ILE A 12 1.75 5.01 8.86
N VAL A 13 0.74 4.33 8.31
CA VAL A 13 -0.26 4.94 7.41
C VAL A 13 -1.11 6.00 8.09
N GLN A 14 -1.40 5.84 9.40
CA GLN A 14 -2.27 6.76 10.13
C GLN A 14 -1.62 8.10 10.53
N ARG A 15 -0.28 8.19 10.55
CA ARG A 15 0.42 9.41 11.01
C ARG A 15 0.79 10.39 9.90
N ASP A 16 0.82 9.95 8.64
CA ASP A 16 1.15 10.79 7.49
C ASP A 16 0.32 10.38 6.27
N GLU A 17 -0.95 10.81 6.23
CA GLU A 17 -1.79 10.67 5.03
C GLU A 17 -1.23 11.45 3.82
N ASP A 18 -0.24 12.32 4.04
CA ASP A 18 0.49 13.05 2.99
C ASP A 18 1.72 12.30 2.45
N SER A 19 2.15 11.20 3.09
CA SER A 19 3.33 10.45 2.63
C SER A 19 2.96 9.56 1.43
N PRO A 20 3.66 9.69 0.28
CA PRO A 20 3.40 8.83 -0.88
C PRO A 20 3.54 7.33 -0.57
N LEU A 21 4.43 6.97 0.36
CA LEU A 21 4.63 5.57 0.79
C LEU A 21 3.47 5.07 1.66
N ALA A 22 2.92 5.93 2.53
CA ALA A 22 1.74 5.62 3.33
C ALA A 22 0.50 5.44 2.43
N CYS A 23 0.28 6.37 1.49
CA CYS A 23 -0.78 6.24 0.47
C CYS A 23 -0.64 4.95 -0.33
N TRP A 24 0.57 4.54 -0.70
CA TRP A 24 0.78 3.27 -1.40
C TRP A 24 0.44 2.07 -0.53
N ALA A 25 0.89 2.04 0.73
CA ALA A 25 0.55 0.99 1.68
C ALA A 25 -0.98 0.87 1.90
N HIS A 26 -1.69 2.01 2.00
CA HIS A 26 -3.15 2.03 2.09
C HIS A 26 -3.81 1.44 0.83
N GLY A 27 -3.30 1.78 -0.35
CA GLY A 27 -3.75 1.19 -1.61
C GLY A 27 -3.55 -0.34 -1.64
N ILE A 28 -2.47 -0.86 -1.07
CA ILE A 28 -2.20 -2.31 -0.97
C ILE A 28 -3.22 -3.01 -0.07
N VAL A 29 -3.61 -2.40 1.05
CA VAL A 29 -4.65 -2.94 1.95
C VAL A 29 -5.94 -3.16 1.17
N HIS A 30 -6.38 -2.16 0.40
CA HIS A 30 -7.60 -2.29 -0.41
C HIS A 30 -7.48 -3.32 -1.54
N ILE A 31 -6.27 -3.57 -2.08
CA ILE A 31 -6.05 -4.71 -3.01
C ILE A 31 -6.34 -6.04 -2.29
N MET A 32 -5.99 -6.19 -1.02
CA MET A 32 -6.28 -7.41 -0.25
C MET A 32 -7.75 -7.58 0.09
N GLU A 33 -8.43 -6.47 0.36
CA GLU A 33 -9.87 -6.44 0.62
C GLU A 33 -10.70 -6.66 -0.66
N GLY A 34 -10.08 -6.57 -1.84
CA GLY A 34 -10.75 -6.65 -3.13
C GLY A 34 -11.40 -5.33 -3.58
N ASP A 35 -11.18 -4.24 -2.86
CA ASP A 35 -11.68 -2.91 -3.17
C ASP A 35 -10.73 -2.17 -4.13
N LEU A 36 -10.71 -2.62 -5.38
CA LEU A 36 -9.85 -2.03 -6.41
C LEU A 36 -10.16 -0.55 -6.72
N PRO A 37 -11.42 -0.06 -6.66
CA PRO A 37 -11.72 1.36 -6.77
C PRO A 37 -11.02 2.21 -5.71
N ASN A 38 -11.09 1.85 -4.43
CA ASN A 38 -10.38 2.59 -3.38
C ASN A 38 -8.87 2.40 -3.48
N ALA A 39 -8.39 1.22 -3.85
CA ALA A 39 -6.97 1.01 -4.10
C ALA A 39 -6.42 1.99 -5.16
N ARG A 40 -7.15 2.21 -6.26
CA ARG A 40 -6.75 3.17 -7.31
C ARG A 40 -6.66 4.61 -6.80
N TYR A 41 -7.61 5.02 -5.95
CA TYR A 41 -7.59 6.35 -5.34
C TYR A 41 -6.30 6.57 -4.56
N TRP A 42 -5.93 5.62 -3.70
CA TRP A 42 -4.73 5.71 -2.89
C TRP A 42 -3.43 5.59 -3.69
N TYR A 43 -3.40 4.80 -4.78
CA TYR A 43 -2.26 4.81 -5.71
C TYR A 43 -2.08 6.17 -6.39
N ALA A 44 -3.18 6.85 -6.73
CA ALA A 44 -3.10 8.20 -7.26
C ALA A 44 -2.56 9.20 -6.22
N GLN A 45 -2.98 9.09 -4.95
CA GLN A 45 -2.41 9.89 -3.85
C GLN A 45 -0.91 9.60 -3.64
N ALA A 46 -0.51 8.34 -3.81
CA ALA A 46 0.89 7.92 -3.81
C ALA A 46 1.69 8.42 -5.02
N LYS A 47 1.06 9.09 -5.99
CA LYS A 47 1.63 9.46 -7.30
C LYS A 47 2.20 8.25 -8.06
N ARG A 48 1.57 7.08 -7.90
CA ARG A 48 1.95 5.82 -8.56
C ARG A 48 0.87 5.38 -9.53
N ALA A 49 1.30 4.75 -10.63
CA ALA A 49 0.37 4.10 -11.55
C ALA A 49 -0.22 2.85 -10.89
N PHE A 50 -1.54 2.67 -11.00
CA PHE A 50 -2.18 1.45 -10.52
C PHE A 50 -1.85 0.28 -11.47
N PRO A 51 -1.36 -0.87 -10.96
CA PRO A 51 -0.95 -2.00 -11.79
C PRO A 51 -2.14 -2.64 -12.50
N SER A 52 -1.93 -3.13 -13.74
CA SER A 52 -2.96 -3.81 -14.53
C SER A 52 -3.39 -5.17 -13.94
N LYS A 53 -2.50 -5.79 -13.16
CA LYS A 53 -2.74 -7.04 -12.41
C LYS A 53 -2.31 -6.83 -10.96
N PRO A 54 -3.13 -6.15 -10.14
CA PRO A 54 -2.79 -5.87 -8.76
C PRO A 54 -2.73 -7.18 -7.97
N THR A 55 -1.59 -7.44 -7.33
CA THR A 55 -1.47 -8.52 -6.35
C THR A 55 -0.87 -7.95 -5.08
N ALA A 56 -1.52 -8.17 -3.93
CA ALA A 56 -1.03 -7.62 -2.67
C ALA A 56 0.41 -8.06 -2.40
N ALA A 57 0.72 -9.35 -2.56
CA ALA A 57 2.06 -9.88 -2.36
C ALA A 57 3.14 -9.20 -3.23
N GLY A 58 2.83 -8.92 -4.50
CA GLY A 58 3.76 -8.24 -5.41
C GLY A 58 4.02 -6.80 -4.99
N GLU A 59 2.96 -6.07 -4.66
CA GLU A 59 3.04 -4.67 -4.25
C GLU A 59 3.70 -4.51 -2.87
N ILE A 60 3.45 -5.42 -1.93
CA ILE A 60 4.14 -5.45 -0.62
C ILE A 60 5.65 -5.62 -0.81
N ARG A 61 6.08 -6.52 -1.71
CA ARG A 61 7.50 -6.75 -1.99
C ARG A 61 8.14 -5.49 -2.59
N ALA A 62 7.44 -4.81 -3.49
CA ALA A 62 7.89 -3.57 -4.08
C ALA A 62 8.00 -2.46 -3.01
N LEU A 63 6.99 -2.31 -2.16
CA LEU A 63 7.00 -1.33 -1.06
C LEU A 63 8.16 -1.57 -0.09
N LYS A 64 8.40 -2.83 0.30
CA LYS A 64 9.56 -3.19 1.15
C LYS A 64 10.90 -2.82 0.52
N THR A 65 11.01 -2.94 -0.80
CA THR A 65 12.24 -2.56 -1.54
C THR A 65 12.45 -1.05 -1.48
N GLU A 66 11.39 -0.26 -1.65
CA GLU A 66 11.45 1.20 -1.65
C GLU A 66 11.71 1.77 -0.26
N LEU A 67 11.18 1.15 0.80
CA LEU A 67 11.47 1.51 2.19
C LEU A 67 12.91 1.19 2.63
N SER A 68 13.58 0.29 1.90
CA SER A 68 14.96 -0.12 2.20
C SER A 68 16.00 0.66 1.37
N THR A 69 15.55 1.64 0.57
CA THR A 69 16.39 2.50 -0.28
C THR A 69 16.57 3.87 0.37
#